data_AF-A0A392URQ8-F1
#
_entry.id   AF-A0A392URQ8-F1
#
_cell.length_a   1.000
_cell.length_b   1.000
_cell.length_c   1.000
_cell.angle_alpha   90.00
_cell.angle_beta   90.00
_cell.angle_gamma   90.00
#
_symmetry.space_group_name_H-M   'P 1'
#
loop_
_entity.id
_entity.type
_entity.pdbx_description
1 polymer ?
#
loop_
_entity_poly.entity_id
_entity_poly.type
_entity_poly.pdbx_seq_one_letter_code
_entity_poly.pdbx_strand_id
1 'polypeptide(L)' 'REVLADGTHVLTSFNSQSPPKFRGDGGPAAADLWLQAIEKIFGAIHCPKRKR' A
#
# COMPACT_ATOMS: atom_id res chain seq x y z
N ARG A 1 -22.11 -6.08 -5.18
CA ARG A 1 -21.54 -5.33 -6.34
C ARG A 1 -20.59 -4.22 -5.90
N GLU A 2 -20.73 -3.69 -4.67
CA GLU A 2 -19.88 -2.60 -4.14
C GLU A 2 -18.44 -3.02 -3.80
N VAL A 3 -18.22 -4.25 -3.30
CA VAL A 3 -16.88 -4.74 -2.90
C VAL A 3 -15.85 -4.74 -4.05
N LEU A 4 -16.29 -4.98 -5.29
CA LEU A 4 -15.42 -4.95 -6.48
C LEU A 4 -15.12 -3.52 -6.96
N ALA A 5 -16.06 -2.58 -6.79
CA ALA A 5 -15.89 -1.19 -7.17
C ALA A 5 -14.94 -0.46 -6.20
N ASP A 6 -15.06 -0.75 -4.90
CA ASP A 6 -14.21 -0.17 -3.87
C ASP A 6 -12.75 -0.64 -3.99
N GLY A 7 -12.53 -1.93 -4.21
CA GLY A 7 -11.19 -2.48 -4.44
C GLY A 7 -10.48 -1.88 -5.66
N THR A 8 -11.22 -1.62 -6.75
CA THR A 8 -10.67 -0.98 -7.95
C THR A 8 -10.28 0.48 -7.67
N HIS A 9 -11.10 1.22 -6.92
CA HIS A 9 -10.81 2.61 -6.56
C HIS A 9 -9.59 2.72 -5.61
N VAL A 10 -9.49 1.82 -4.64
CA VAL A 10 -8.34 1.75 -3.71
C VAL A 10 -7.06 1.38 -4.47
N LEU A 11 -7.10 0.42 -5.39
CA LEU A 11 -5.93 0.03 -6.18
C LEU A 11 -5.45 1.16 -7.11
N THR A 12 -6.38 1.85 -7.78
CA THR A 12 -6.05 3.03 -8.60
C THR A 12 -5.42 4.14 -7.76
N SER A 13 -5.99 4.43 -6.59
CA SER A 13 -5.44 5.40 -5.65
C SER A 13 -4.05 5.00 -5.16
N PHE A 14 -3.85 3.73 -4.82
CA PHE A 14 -2.54 3.19 -4.43
C PHE A 14 -1.51 3.36 -5.54
N ASN A 15 -1.82 3.00 -6.78
CA ASN A 15 -0.91 3.15 -7.92
C ASN A 15 -0.59 4.62 -8.22
N SER A 16 -1.55 5.54 -8.02
CA SER A 16 -1.32 6.98 -8.20
C SER A 16 -0.27 7.56 -7.22
N GLN A 17 -0.08 6.92 -6.07
CA GLN A 17 0.94 7.29 -5.09
C GLN A 17 2.35 6.81 -5.46
N SER A 18 2.51 6.11 -6.59
CA SER A 18 3.80 5.59 -7.09
C SER A 18 4.54 4.77 -6.03
N PRO A 19 3.97 3.64 -5.59
CA PRO A 19 4.51 2.84 -4.50
C PRO A 19 5.94 2.34 -4.82
N PRO A 20 6.86 2.35 -3.85
CA PRO A 20 8.21 1.87 -4.07
C PRO A 20 8.22 0.35 -4.32
N LYS A 21 9.10 -0.10 -5.21
CA LYS A 21 9.35 -1.53 -5.43
C LYS A 21 10.23 -2.08 -4.31
N PHE A 22 9.85 -3.22 -3.75
CA PHE A 22 10.75 -3.97 -2.87
C PHE A 22 11.85 -4.60 -3.73
N ARG A 23 13.10 -4.28 -3.42
CA ARG A 23 14.25 -4.77 -4.19
C ARG A 23 14.93 -5.99 -3.57
N GLY A 24 14.65 -6.27 -2.29
CA GLY A 24 15.24 -7.40 -1.58
C GLY A 24 16.73 -7.25 -1.22
N ASP A 25 17.38 -6.16 -1.62
CA ASP A 25 18.73 -5.77 -1.19
C ASP A 25 18.71 -4.87 0.05
N GLY A 26 19.86 -4.71 0.71
CA GLY A 26 20.04 -3.80 1.86
C GLY A 26 19.66 -4.37 3.23
N GLY A 27 19.26 -5.63 3.32
CA GLY A 27 19.01 -6.33 4.59
C GLY A 27 17.73 -5.88 5.31
N PRO A 28 17.56 -6.27 6.60
CA PRO A 28 16.32 -6.04 7.35
C PRO A 28 15.90 -4.58 7.44
N ALA A 29 16.84 -3.65 7.64
CA ALA A 29 16.55 -2.22 7.74
C ALA A 29 15.96 -1.65 6.43
N ALA A 30 16.43 -2.10 5.27
CA ALA A 30 15.87 -1.69 3.98
C ALA A 30 14.45 -2.24 3.77
N ALA A 31 14.17 -3.44 4.28
CA ALA A 31 12.82 -4.01 4.28
C ALA A 31 11.88 -3.21 5.19
N ASP A 32 12.33 -2.80 6.38
CA ASP A 32 11.55 -1.97 7.31
C ASP A 32 11.22 -0.60 6.70
N LEU A 33 12.17 0.03 5.99
CA LEU A 33 11.93 1.28 5.29
C LEU A 33 10.92 1.12 4.15
N TRP A 34 10.98 0.01 3.41
CA TRP A 34 10.00 -0.29 2.37
C TRP A 34 8.60 -0.48 2.97
N LEU A 35 8.48 -1.25 4.06
CA LEU A 35 7.20 -1.45 4.76
C LEU A 35 6.61 -0.13 5.26
N GLN A 36 7.41 0.71 5.92
CA GLN A 36 6.96 2.04 6.39
C GLN A 36 6.45 2.91 5.25
N ALA A 37 7.10 2.89 4.09
CA ALA A 37 6.66 3.65 2.92
C ALA A 37 5.31 3.13 2.39
N ILE A 38 5.10 1.82 2.37
CA ILE A 38 3.84 1.21 1.94
C ILE A 38 2.72 1.53 2.95
N GLU A 39 2.98 1.45 4.25
CA GLU A 39 2.02 1.80 5.30
C GLU A 39 1.61 3.27 5.24
N LYS A 40 2.55 4.17 4.93
CA LYS A 40 2.26 5.59 4.72
C LYS A 40 1.28 5.80 3.57
N ILE A 41 1.44 5.05 2.47
CA ILE A 41 0.50 5.11 1.33
C ILE A 41 -0.88 4.63 1.76
N PHE A 42 -0.97 3.52 2.50
CA PHE A 42 -2.25 3.03 3.02
C PHE A 42 -2.93 4.00 4.00
N GLY A 43 -2.16 4.76 4.77
CA GLY A 43 -2.69 5.82 5.64
C GLY A 43 -3.17 7.05 4.86
N ALA A 44 -2.59 7.32 3.69
CA ALA A 44 -2.95 8.46 2.84
C ALA A 44 -4.17 8.18 1.95
N ILE A 45 -4.33 6.95 1.46
CA ILE A 45 -5.52 6.55 0.70
C ILE A 45 -6.62 6.11 1.67
N HIS A 46 -7.89 6.23 1.28
CA HIS A 46 -9.02 5.73 2.09
C HIS A 46 -9.10 4.19 2.02
N CYS A 47 -8.06 3.51 2.49
CA CYS A 47 -8.00 2.05 2.55
C CYS A 47 -8.75 1.58 3.81
N PRO A 48 -9.86 0.82 3.67
CA PRO A 48 -10.56 0.31 4.84
C PRO A 48 -9.70 -0.71 5.58
N LYS A 49 -9.58 -0.57 6.91
CA LYS A 49 -8.93 -1.61 7.72
C LYS A 49 -9.71 -2.91 7.56
N ARG A 50 -9.01 -4.01 7.25
CA ARG A 50 -9.62 -5.34 7.31
C ARG A 50 -10.19 -5.54 8.70
N LYS A 51 -11.49 -5.81 8.77
CA LYS A 51 -12.10 -6.33 9.99
C LYS A 51 -11.61 -7.77 10.16
N ARG A 52 -11.02 -8.05 11.33
CA ARG A 52 -10.63 -9.40 11.73
C ARG A 52 -11.88 -10.23 12.02
#